data_AF-A0A1G9ZIB5-F1
#
_entry.id   AF-A0A1G9ZIB5-F1
#
_cell.length_a   1.000
_cell.length_b   1.000
_cell.length_c   1.000
_cell.angle_alpha   90.00
_cell.angle_beta   90.00
_cell.angle_gamma   90.00
#
_symmetry.space_group_name_H-M   'P 1'
#
loop_
_entity.id
_entity.type
_entity.pdbx_description
1 polymer ?
#
loop_
_entity_poly.entity_id
_entity_poly.type
_entity_poly.pdbx_seq_one_letter_code
_entity_poly.pdbx_strand_id
1 'polypeptide(L)' 'MTRMQISDETSTWLLQAKEFLDEARRLKPGPERNELRQTAKVLREIAKHEGASRPALERDWRQRARSSGGPAL' A
#
# COMPACT_ATOMS: atom_id res chain seq x y z
N MET A 1 4.57 11.64 -18.55
CA MET A 1 5.21 10.34 -18.27
C MET A 1 5.34 10.01 -16.77
N THR A 2 4.68 10.75 -15.86
CA THR A 2 4.93 10.69 -14.40
C THR A 2 4.12 9.64 -13.63
N ARG A 3 3.06 9.07 -14.20
CA ARG A 3 2.19 8.12 -13.46
C ARG A 3 2.75 6.70 -13.34
N MET A 4 3.61 6.28 -14.27
CA MET A 4 4.18 4.92 -14.29
C MET A 4 5.31 4.80 -13.26
N GLN A 5 6.21 5.78 -13.21
CA GLN A 5 7.33 5.84 -12.26
C GLN A 5 6.86 5.74 -10.79
N ILE A 6 5.81 6.48 -10.42
CA ILE A 6 5.25 6.45 -9.06
C ILE A 6 4.66 5.07 -8.72
N SER A 7 4.12 4.35 -9.71
CA SER A 7 3.57 2.99 -9.49
C SER A 7 4.68 1.97 -9.26
N ASP A 8 5.83 2.15 -9.91
CA ASP A 8 7.02 1.33 -9.71
C ASP A 8 7.71 1.65 -8.37
N GLU A 9 7.75 2.92 -7.97
CA GLU A 9 8.28 3.37 -6.67
C GLU A 9 7.41 2.89 -5.50
N THR A 10 6.08 3.02 -5.57
CA THR A 10 5.17 2.45 -4.57
C THR A 10 5.30 0.93 -4.48
N SER A 11 5.48 0.25 -5.61
CA SER A 11 5.75 -1.19 -5.64
C SER A 11 7.10 -1.52 -4.99
N THR A 12 8.11 -0.67 -5.17
CA THR A 12 9.44 -0.83 -4.57
C THR A 12 9.38 -0.73 -3.04
N TRP A 13 8.71 0.29 -2.49
CA TRP A 13 8.56 0.45 -1.04
C TRP A 13 7.81 -0.72 -0.39
N LEU A 14 6.76 -1.23 -1.05
CA LEU A 14 6.03 -2.40 -0.56
C LEU A 14 6.85 -3.68 -0.63
N LEU A 15 7.68 -3.84 -1.67
CA LEU A 15 8.58 -4.98 -1.82
C LEU A 15 9.64 -4.99 -0.71
N GLN A 16 10.30 -3.87 -0.46
CA GLN A 16 11.27 -3.75 0.63
C GLN A 16 10.62 -3.98 2.00
N ALA A 17 9.42 -3.44 2.24
CA ALA A 17 8.69 -3.68 3.48
C ALA A 17 8.40 -5.17 3.71
N LYS A 18 8.16 -5.95 2.65
CA LYS A 18 7.98 -7.39 2.74
C LYS A 18 9.29 -8.09 3.14
N GLU A 19 10.40 -7.73 2.52
CA GLU A 19 11.73 -8.30 2.84
C GLU A 19 12.09 -8.10 4.31
N PHE A 20 11.88 -6.88 4.84
CA PHE A 20 12.09 -6.59 6.27
C PHE A 20 11.19 -7.42 7.19
N LEU A 21 9.93 -7.66 6.81
CA LEU A 21 9.03 -8.52 7.58
C LEU A 21 9.45 -9.99 7.53
N ASP A 22 9.94 -10.45 6.39
CA ASP A 22 10.44 -11.82 6.23
C ASP A 22 11.71 -12.03 7.06
N GLU A 23 12.62 -11.07 7.08
CA GLU A 23 13.79 -11.10 7.95
C GLU A 23 13.40 -11.04 9.44
N ALA A 24 12.44 -10.19 9.81
CA ALA A 24 11.93 -10.10 11.18
C ALA A 24 11.24 -11.40 11.66
N ARG A 25 10.72 -12.23 10.75
CA ARG A 25 10.14 -13.54 11.09
C ARG A 25 11.20 -14.59 11.40
N ARG A 26 12.40 -14.44 10.84
CA ARG A 26 13.54 -15.34 11.08
C ARG A 26 14.24 -15.06 12.41
N LEU A 27 14.16 -13.82 12.88
CA LEU A 27 14.73 -13.42 14.16
C LEU A 27 13.85 -13.83 15.35
N LYS A 28 14.51 -14.15 16.46
CA LYS A 28 13.85 -14.31 17.75
C LYS A 28 13.24 -12.97 18.21
N PRO A 29 12.20 -12.98 19.06
CA PRO A 29 11.71 -11.76 19.68
C PRO A 29 12.85 -10.99 20.37
N GLY A 30 13.04 -9.73 19.97
CA GLY A 30 14.13 -8.89 20.45
C GLY A 30 14.09 -7.50 19.81
N PRO A 31 14.99 -6.60 20.23
CA PRO A 31 15.07 -5.23 19.71
C PRO A 31 15.28 -5.19 18.19
N GLU A 32 16.18 -6.03 17.67
CA GLU A 32 16.45 -6.16 16.23
C GLU A 32 15.20 -6.50 15.42
N ARG A 33 14.40 -7.47 15.89
CA ARG A 33 13.10 -7.80 15.28
C ARG A 33 12.14 -6.61 15.30
N ASN A 34 12.12 -5.83 16.39
CA ASN A 34 11.24 -4.67 16.49
C ASN A 34 11.67 -3.56 15.52
N GLU A 35 12.97 -3.32 15.38
CA GLU A 35 13.52 -2.37 14.42
C GLU A 35 13.11 -2.73 12.99
N LEU A 36 13.31 -3.99 12.57
CA LEU A 36 12.88 -4.45 11.24
C LEU A 36 11.37 -4.25 11.02
N ARG A 37 10.55 -4.51 12.05
CA ARG A 37 9.10 -4.28 11.98
C ARG A 37 8.75 -2.79 11.89
N GLN A 38 9.47 -1.91 12.58
CA GLN A 38 9.26 -0.46 12.47
C GLN A 38 9.67 0.05 11.09
N THR A 39 10.80 -0.39 10.56
CA THR A 39 11.23 -0.05 9.20
C THR A 39 10.16 -0.46 8.18
N ALA A 40 9.68 -1.71 8.23
CA ALA A 40 8.61 -2.17 7.35
C ALA A 40 7.30 -1.35 7.48
N LYS A 41 6.98 -0.86 8.68
CA LYS A 41 5.83 0.01 8.91
C LYS A 41 6.02 1.39 8.27
N VAL A 42 7.19 2.00 8.43
CA VAL A 42 7.52 3.28 7.80
C VAL A 42 7.43 3.17 6.28
N LEU A 43 7.99 2.11 5.70
CA LEU A 43 7.94 1.87 4.25
C LEU A 43 6.49 1.71 3.73
N ARG A 44 5.61 1.05 4.50
CA ARG A 44 4.18 0.95 4.16
C ARG A 44 3.47 2.29 4.24
N GLU A 45 3.79 3.14 5.21
CA GLU A 45 3.20 4.48 5.28
C GLU A 45 3.71 5.37 4.13
N ILE A 46 4.99 5.29 3.74
CA ILE A 46 5.51 5.97 2.55
C ILE A 46 4.74 5.52 1.31
N ALA A 47 4.64 4.21 1.08
CA ALA A 47 3.90 3.67 -0.06
C ALA A 47 2.42 4.10 -0.07
N LYS A 48 1.80 4.21 1.10
CA LYS A 48 0.43 4.69 1.25
C LYS A 48 0.31 6.19 0.95
N HIS A 49 1.26 7.02 1.35
CA HIS A 49 1.27 8.44 1.03
C HIS A 49 1.51 8.68 -0.47
N GLU A 50 2.43 7.95 -1.08
CA GLU A 50 2.66 8.00 -2.53
C GLU A 50 1.48 7.44 -3.32
N GLY A 51 0.89 6.33 -2.86
CA GLY A 51 -0.30 5.73 -3.46
C GLY A 51 -1.56 6.57 -3.30
N ALA A 52 -1.74 7.23 -2.15
CA ALA A 52 -2.84 8.17 -1.90
C ALA A 52 -2.64 9.53 -2.58
N SER A 53 -1.42 9.84 -3.04
CA SER A 53 -1.14 10.92 -3.99
C SER A 53 -1.73 10.62 -5.38
N ARG A 54 -2.26 9.41 -5.64
CA ARG A 54 -3.31 9.23 -6.65
C ARG A 54 -4.61 9.84 -6.10
N PRO A 55 -5.16 10.89 -6.73
CA PRO A 55 -6.43 11.44 -6.30
C PRO A 55 -7.49 10.35 -6.46
N ALA A 56 -8.08 9.91 -5.35
CA ALA A 56 -9.46 9.44 -5.11
C ALA A 56 -10.25 8.68 -6.21
N LEU A 57 -9.68 8.30 -7.35
CA LEU A 57 -10.36 7.73 -8.51
C LEU A 57 -10.66 6.25 -8.29
N GLU A 58 -9.95 5.58 -7.39
CA GLU A 58 -10.30 4.21 -6.99
C GLU A 58 -11.52 4.14 -6.06
N ARG A 59 -11.95 5.25 -5.44
CA ARG A 59 -13.18 5.26 -4.64
C ARG A 59 -14.44 5.51 -5.46
N ASP A 60 -14.31 5.94 -6.71
CA ASP A 60 -15.45 6.33 -7.54
C ASP A 60 -16.04 5.14 -8.33
N TRP A 61 -15.23 4.17 -8.76
CA TRP A 61 -15.75 2.98 -9.47
C TRP A 61 -16.60 2.07 -8.59
N ARG A 62 -16.35 2.02 -7.28
CA ARG A 62 -17.20 1.28 -6.33
C ARG A 62 -18.52 1.98 -6.02
N GLN A 63 -18.62 3.31 -6.19
CA GLN A 63 -19.89 4.02 -6.03
C GLN A 63 -20.76 3.90 -7.28
N ARG A 64 -20.16 3.90 -8.48
CA ARG A 64 -20.92 3.79 -9.74
C ARG A 64 -21.56 2.41 -9.96
N ALA A 65 -21.01 1.35 -9.36
CA ALA A 65 -21.57 0.00 -9.44
C ALA A 65 -22.83 -0.23 -8.57
N ARG A 66 -23.20 0.70 -7.67
CA ARG A 66 -24.42 0.59 -6.85
C ARG A 66 -25.59 1.44 -7.33
N SER A 67 -25.40 2.30 -8.33
CA SER A 67 -26.47 3.16 -8.87
C SER A 67 -27.10 2.65 -10.17
N SER A 68 -26.62 1.54 -10.73
CA SER A 68 -27.27 0.86 -11.86
C SER A 68 -28.21 -0.25 -11.34
N GLY A 69 -29.33 0.17 -10.77
CA GLY A 69 -30.40 -0.71 -10.32
C GLY A 69 -31.67 0.12 -10.12
N GLY A 70 -32.32 0.50 -11.22
CA GLY A 70 -33.64 1.15 -11.15
C GLY A 70 -34.74 0.14 -10.78
N PRO A 71 -35.96 0.62 -10.50
CA PRO A 71 -37.15 -0.10 -10.85
C PRO A 71 -37.89 0.62 -12.00
N ALA A 72 -38.36 -0.22 -12.91
CA ALA A 72 -39.29 0.09 -13.98
C ALA A 72 -40.65 0.54 -13.41
N LEU A 73 -41.25 1.53 -14.08
CA LEU A 73 -42.69 1.66 -14.32
C LEU A 73 -42.88 2.25 -15.71
#